data_AF-Q0I502-F1
#
_entry.id   AF-Q0I502-F1
#
_cell.length_a   1.000
_cell.length_b   1.000
_cell.length_c   1.000
_cell.angle_alpha   90.00
_cell.angle_beta   90.00
_cell.angle_gamma   90.00
#
_symmetry.space_group_name_H-M   'P 1'
#
loop_
_entity.id
_entity.type
_entity.pdbx_description
1 polymer ?
#
loop_
_entity_poly.entity_id
_entity_poly.type
_entity_poly.pdbx_seq_one_letter_code
_entity_poly.pdbx_strand_id
1 'polypeptide(L)'
;MTKPILYFAHWCPDTEPFVAELERLGVEFEECDITKCGANLKLFLRLRDYHPAFNHAKANGYIGIPALLLEGDKVVLDLAELEGIWGNV
;
A
#
# COMPACT_ATOMS: atom_id res chain seq x y z
N MET A 1 -18.63 -0.03 5.28
CA MET A 1 -17.35 -0.63 4.87
C MET A 1 -16.45 0.50 4.45
N THR A 2 -15.29 0.62 5.08
CA THR A 2 -14.27 1.64 4.76
C THR A 2 -13.45 1.15 3.58
N LYS A 3 -13.20 2.00 2.59
CA LYS A 3 -12.36 1.62 1.44
C LYS A 3 -10.92 1.42 1.90
N PRO A 4 -10.17 0.48 1.29
CA PRO A 4 -8.72 0.40 1.44
C PRO A 4 -8.04 1.73 1.15
N ILE A 5 -6.91 2.03 1.81
CA ILE A 5 -6.09 3.21 1.51
C ILE A 5 -4.78 2.76 0.87
N LEU A 6 -4.47 3.28 -0.31
CA LEU A 6 -3.20 3.05 -0.99
C LEU A 6 -2.24 4.21 -0.70
N TYR A 7 -1.18 3.93 0.05
CA TYR A 7 -0.05 4.85 0.22
C TYR A 7 0.96 4.63 -0.90
N PHE A 8 1.27 5.66 -1.67
CA PHE A 8 2.16 5.55 -2.82
C PHE A 8 2.93 6.84 -3.11
N ALA A 9 3.86 6.75 -4.05
CA ALA A 9 4.50 7.90 -4.67
C ALA A 9 4.58 7.68 -6.18
N HIS A 10 4.40 8.75 -6.96
CA HIS A 10 4.42 8.68 -8.43
C HIS A 10 5.78 8.26 -9.02
N TRP A 11 6.89 8.49 -8.31
CA TRP A 11 8.23 8.10 -8.75
C TRP A 11 8.60 6.67 -8.37
N CYS A 12 7.79 5.99 -7.56
CA CYS A 12 8.04 4.60 -7.19
C CYS A 12 7.69 3.70 -8.39
N PRO A 13 8.66 2.89 -8.88
CA PRO A 13 8.45 2.07 -10.07
C PRO A 13 7.39 0.98 -9.87
N ASP A 14 7.11 0.61 -8.62
CA ASP A 14 6.15 -0.45 -8.28
C ASP A 14 4.70 0.06 -8.18
N THR A 15 4.49 1.39 -8.12
CA THR A 15 3.15 1.98 -7.99
C THR A 15 2.25 1.62 -9.17
N GLU A 16 2.71 1.83 -10.41
CA GLU A 16 1.90 1.57 -11.61
C GLU A 16 1.50 0.09 -11.75
N PRO A 17 2.43 -0.88 -11.62
CA PRO A 17 2.06 -2.30 -11.57
C PRO A 17 1.05 -2.65 -10.46
N PHE A 18 1.18 -2.05 -9.28
CA PHE A 18 0.29 -2.31 -8.14
C PHE A 18 -1.12 -1.78 -8.36
N VAL A 19 -1.25 -0.56 -8.90
CA VAL A 19 -2.54 0.02 -9.26
C VAL A 19 -3.21 -0.80 -10.37
N ALA A 20 -2.46 -1.19 -11.42
CA ALA A 20 -2.98 -2.01 -12.50
C ALA A 20 -3.53 -3.36 -12.00
N GLU A 21 -2.89 -3.96 -11.00
CA GLU A 21 -3.36 -5.20 -10.40
C GLU A 21 -4.64 -5.02 -9.57
N LEU A 22 -4.75 -3.92 -8.80
CA LEU A 22 -5.99 -3.58 -8.09
C LEU A 22 -7.15 -3.35 -9.07
N GLU A 23 -6.90 -2.65 -10.17
CA GLU A 23 -7.88 -2.43 -11.23
C GLU A 23 -8.31 -3.75 -11.88
N ARG A 24 -7.37 -4.63 -12.20
CA ARG A 24 -7.66 -5.97 -12.75
C ARG A 24 -8.52 -6.80 -11.79
N LEU A 25 -8.28 -6.69 -10.50
CA LEU A 25 -9.01 -7.37 -9.43
C LEU A 25 -10.34 -6.69 -9.06
N GLY A 26 -10.65 -5.53 -9.64
CA GLY A 26 -11.87 -4.77 -9.35
C GLY A 26 -11.90 -4.18 -7.93
N VAL A 27 -10.73 -3.90 -7.33
CA VAL A 27 -10.61 -3.38 -5.97
C VAL A 27 -10.61 -1.85 -6.00
N GLU A 28 -11.65 -1.23 -5.44
CA GLU A 28 -11.67 0.22 -5.21
C GLU A 28 -10.84 0.59 -3.97
N PHE A 29 -10.13 1.73 -4.03
CA PHE A 29 -9.32 2.23 -2.92
C PHE A 29 -9.32 3.77 -2.87
N GLU A 30 -8.89 4.32 -1.73
CA GLU A 30 -8.58 5.72 -1.52
C GLU A 30 -7.10 5.98 -1.78
N GLU A 31 -6.80 7.01 -2.56
CA GLU A 31 -5.43 7.40 -2.87
C GLU A 31 -4.79 8.27 -1.78
N CYS A 32 -3.62 7.87 -1.30
CA CYS A 32 -2.78 8.66 -0.41
C CYS A 32 -1.36 8.82 -0.98
N ASP A 33 -1.19 9.78 -1.89
CA ASP A 33 0.14 10.17 -2.38
C ASP A 33 0.96 10.82 -1.24
N ILE A 34 2.01 10.14 -0.78
CA ILE A 34 2.85 10.58 0.35
C ILE A 34 3.71 11.79 -0.01
N THR A 35 3.85 12.12 -1.29
CA THR A 35 4.63 13.25 -1.80
C THR A 35 3.81 14.54 -1.87
N LYS A 36 2.48 14.42 -1.85
CA LYS A 36 1.55 15.55 -2.06
C LYS A 36 1.58 16.57 -0.92
N CYS A 37 1.69 16.11 0.33
CA CYS A 37 1.80 17.00 1.48
C CYS A 37 2.33 16.28 2.73
N GLY A 38 2.79 17.07 3.71
CA GLY A 38 3.27 16.54 4.99
C GLY A 38 2.19 15.83 5.83
N ALA A 39 0.91 16.08 5.58
CA ALA A 39 -0.16 15.34 6.26
C ALA A 39 -0.25 13.89 5.76
N ASN A 40 -0.20 13.67 4.45
CA ASN A 40 -0.16 12.34 3.84
C ASN A 40 1.08 11.56 4.28
N LEU A 41 2.24 12.22 4.23
CA LEU A 41 3.48 11.62 4.72
C LEU A 41 3.38 11.22 6.20
N LYS A 42 2.80 12.08 7.06
CA LYS A 42 2.59 11.77 8.48
C LYS A 42 1.63 10.60 8.70
N LEU A 43 0.60 10.43 7.85
CA LEU A 43 -0.29 9.27 7.92
C LEU A 43 0.47 7.97 7.61
N PHE A 44 1.24 7.97 6.52
CA PHE A 44 2.06 6.83 6.14
C PHE A 44 3.13 6.49 7.17
N LEU A 45 3.86 7.50 7.69
CA LEU A 45 4.91 7.27 8.69
C LEU A 45 4.36 6.63 9.97
N ARG A 46 3.17 7.06 10.44
CA ARG A 46 2.52 6.40 11.58
C ARG A 46 2.33 4.92 11.30
N LEU A 47 1.70 4.57 10.18
CA LEU A 47 1.48 3.18 9.77
C LEU A 47 2.80 2.39 9.67
N ARG A 48 3.78 2.94 8.96
CA ARG A 48 5.09 2.32 8.71
C ARG A 48 5.88 2.04 9.99
N ASP A 49 5.78 2.94 10.96
CA ASP A 49 6.57 2.86 12.17
C ASP A 49 6.04 1.80 13.15
N TYR A 50 4.71 1.61 13.25
CA TYR A 50 4.14 0.58 14.14
C TYR A 50 3.91 -0.79 13.48
N HIS A 51 3.56 -0.84 12.18
CA HIS A 51 3.04 -2.07 11.60
C HIS A 51 4.19 -3.04 11.18
N PRO A 52 4.12 -4.34 11.56
CA PRO A 52 5.23 -5.29 11.32
C PRO A 52 5.48 -5.62 9.85
N ALA A 53 4.51 -5.43 8.95
CA ALA A 53 4.73 -5.64 7.49
C ALA A 53 5.91 -4.83 6.94
N PHE A 54 6.22 -3.67 7.55
CA PHE A 54 7.31 -2.81 7.11
C PHE A 54 8.68 -3.22 7.68
N ASN A 55 8.76 -4.24 8.54
CA ASN A 55 10.04 -4.62 9.16
C ASN A 55 11.10 -5.02 8.13
N HIS A 56 10.71 -5.79 7.11
CA HIS A 56 11.62 -6.18 6.04
C HIS A 56 12.05 -4.97 5.19
N ALA A 57 11.11 -4.12 4.80
CA ALA A 57 11.41 -2.89 4.05
C ALA A 57 12.39 -1.99 4.82
N LYS A 58 12.10 -1.72 6.10
CA LYS A 58 12.96 -0.91 6.99
C LYS A 58 14.36 -1.50 7.13
N ALA A 59 14.47 -2.82 7.33
CA ALA A 59 15.76 -3.50 7.48
C ALA A 59 16.66 -3.38 6.24
N ASN A 60 16.06 -3.25 5.05
CA ASN A 60 16.79 -3.15 3.78
C ASN A 60 16.89 -1.71 3.24
N GLY A 61 16.50 -0.71 4.04
CA GLY A 61 16.57 0.70 3.63
C GLY A 61 15.48 1.13 2.63
N TYR A 62 14.45 0.29 2.43
CA TYR A 62 13.33 0.59 1.57
C TYR A 62 12.26 1.43 2.28
N ILE A 63 11.50 2.19 1.49
CA ILE A 63 10.40 3.02 1.98
C ILE A 63 9.20 2.16 2.38
N GLY A 64 8.94 1.07 1.64
CA GLY A 64 7.75 0.22 1.84
C GLY A 64 6.51 0.81 1.19
N ILE A 65 6.63 1.26 -0.06
CA ILE A 65 5.51 1.68 -0.91
C ILE A 65 5.63 0.97 -2.26
N PRO A 66 4.53 0.78 -3.00
CA PRO A 66 3.14 1.04 -2.60
C PRO A 66 2.69 0.16 -1.42
N ALA A 67 1.78 0.67 -0.58
CA ALA A 67 1.26 -0.04 0.58
C ALA A 67 -0.25 0.12 0.68
N LEU A 68 -0.98 -0.99 0.60
CA LEU A 68 -2.43 -1.02 0.71
C LEU A 68 -2.84 -1.39 2.14
N LEU A 69 -3.49 -0.46 2.83
CA LEU A 69 -4.08 -0.69 4.14
C LEU A 69 -5.54 -1.14 3.98
N LEU A 70 -5.85 -2.34 4.45
CA LEU A 70 -7.19 -2.92 4.45
C LEU A 70 -7.90 -2.69 5.78
N GLU A 71 -9.20 -3.00 5.81
CA GLU A 71 -9.94 -3.10 7.07
C GLU A 71 -9.29 -4.15 7.98
N GLY A 72 -9.29 -3.89 9.30
CA GLY A 72 -8.68 -4.79 10.28
C GLY A 72 -7.16 -4.67 10.41
N ASP A 73 -6.58 -3.55 9.97
CA ASP A 73 -5.16 -3.22 10.13
C ASP A 73 -4.20 -4.10 9.31
N LYS A 74 -4.71 -4.82 8.30
CA LYS A 74 -3.89 -5.62 7.39
C LYS A 74 -3.22 -4.71 6.35
N VAL A 75 -1.91 -4.87 6.16
CA VAL A 75 -1.13 -4.16 5.14
C VAL A 75 -0.65 -5.15 4.09
N VAL A 76 -0.86 -4.81 2.82
CA VAL A 76 -0.37 -5.55 1.65
C VAL A 76 0.67 -4.72 0.91
N LEU A 77 1.84 -5.31 0.66
CA LEU A 77 2.97 -4.66 -0.03
C LEU A 77 3.31 -5.32 -1.37
N ASP A 78 2.82 -6.54 -1.63
CA ASP A 78 3.22 -7.38 -2.76
C ASP A 78 2.03 -7.76 -3.66
N LEU A 79 2.23 -7.77 -4.99
CA LEU A 79 1.20 -8.14 -5.97
C LEU A 79 0.66 -9.56 -5.75
N ALA A 80 1.54 -10.51 -5.41
CA ALA A 80 1.14 -11.89 -5.18
C ALA A 80 0.16 -12.02 -3.99
N GLU A 81 0.26 -11.13 -3.01
CA GLU A 81 -0.70 -11.11 -1.90
C GLU A 81 -2.05 -10.50 -2.32
N LEU A 82 -2.08 -9.52 -3.23
CA LEU A 82 -3.34 -9.04 -3.82
C LEU A 82 -4.10 -10.16 -4.52
N GLU A 83 -3.42 -10.90 -5.39
CA GLU A 83 -3.99 -12.07 -6.08
C GLU A 83 -4.44 -13.14 -5.08
N GLY A 84 -3.68 -13.36 -4.00
CA GLY A 84 -4.09 -14.30 -2.95
C GLY A 84 -5.37 -13.90 -2.18
N ILE A 85 -5.73 -12.61 -2.16
CA ILE A 85 -6.92 -12.10 -1.46
C ILE A 85 -8.14 -12.02 -2.39
N TRP A 86 -7.95 -11.53 -3.61
CA TRP A 86 -9.05 -11.24 -4.56
C TRP A 86 -8.99 -12.04 -5.86
N GLY A 87 -7.91 -12.77 -6.11
CA GLY A 87 -7.84 -13.69 -7.24
C GLY A 87 -8.95 -14.72 -7.17
N ASN A 88 -9.58 -15.00 -8.30
CA ASN A 88 -10.60 -16.05 -8.39
C ASN A 88 -9.96 -17.39 -8.04
N VAL A 89 -10.33 -17.95 -6.88
CA VAL A 89 -10.05 -19.35 -6.52
C VAL A 89 -10.83 -20.29 -7.45
#